data_AF-A0A967CBL1-F1
#
_entry.id   AF-A0A967CBL1-F1
#
_cell.length_a   1.000
_cell.length_b   1.000
_cell.length_c   1.000
_cell.angle_alpha   90.00
_cell.angle_beta   90.00
_cell.angle_gamma   90.00
#
_symmetry.space_group_name_H-M   'P 1'
#
loop_
_entity.id
_entity.type
_entity.pdbx_description
1 polymer ?
#
loop_
_entity_poly.entity_id
_entity_poly.type
_entity_poly.pdbx_seq_one_letter_code
_entity_poly.pdbx_strand_id
1 'polypeptide(L)' 'HEQVFELPVAADAMVDALVREGVVPGLSLAFMGERFAHSLLINVTETKTEEDIANLVALMQSVVKAEAA' A
#
# COMPACT_ATOMS: atom_id res chain seq x y z
N HIS A 1 -8.25 12.66 -6.10
CA HIS A 1 -7.07 12.59 -6.98
C HIS A 1 -6.37 11.30 -6.65
N GLU A 2 -6.06 10.50 -7.65
CA GLU A 2 -5.43 9.19 -7.47
C GLU A 2 -3.97 9.27 -7.94
N GLN A 3 -3.06 8.63 -7.22
CA GLN A 3 -1.66 8.49 -7.61
C GLN A 3 -1.27 7.02 -7.58
N VAL A 4 -0.58 6.56 -8.62
CA VAL A 4 0.03 5.22 -8.64
C VAL A 4 1.43 5.30 -8.04
N PHE A 5 1.71 4.40 -7.10
CA PHE A 5 3.02 4.18 -6.51
C PHE A 5 3.53 2.80 -6.92
N GLU A 6 4.80 2.75 -7.32
CA GLU A 6 5.51 1.49 -7.54
C GLU A 6 6.16 1.05 -6.22
N LEU A 7 5.88 -0.18 -5.81
CA LEU A 7 6.31 -0.75 -4.54
C LEU A 7 7.47 -1.73 -4.73
N PRO A 8 8.38 -1.85 -3.76
CA PRO A 8 9.45 -2.84 -3.79
C PRO A 8 8.95 -4.28 -3.52
N VAL A 9 7.66 -4.45 -3.19
CA VAL A 9 6.98 -5.72 -2.89
C VAL A 9 5.71 -5.83 -3.72
N ALA A 10 5.10 -7.02 -3.78
CA ALA A 10 3.82 -7.20 -4.46
C ALA A 10 2.73 -6.33 -3.82
N ALA A 11 1.92 -5.66 -4.64
CA ALA A 11 0.88 -4.75 -4.18
C ALA A 11 -0.24 -5.48 -3.41
N ASP A 12 -0.59 -6.70 -3.81
CA ASP A 12 -1.56 -7.52 -3.08
C ASP A 12 -1.06 -7.87 -1.68
N ALA A 13 0.22 -8.26 -1.53
CA ALA A 13 0.82 -8.57 -0.24
C ALA A 13 0.83 -7.34 0.69
N MET A 14 1.13 -6.16 0.14
CA MET A 14 1.04 -4.89 0.87
C MET A 14 -0.39 -4.63 1.35
N VAL A 15 -1.38 -4.69 0.47
CA VAL A 15 -2.79 -4.43 0.81
C VAL A 15 -3.27 -5.43 1.87
N ASP A 16 -3.03 -6.73 1.67
CA ASP A 16 -3.47 -7.78 2.59
C ASP A 16 -2.87 -7.60 3.99
N ALA A 17 -1.60 -7.24 4.07
CA ALA A 17 -0.94 -7.00 5.36
C ALA A 17 -1.52 -5.79 6.08
N LEU A 18 -1.78 -4.68 5.38
CA LEU A 18 -2.35 -3.48 6.00
C LEU A 18 -3.81 -3.68 6.41
N VAL A 19 -4.59 -4.41 5.61
CA VAL A 19 -6.00 -4.70 5.91
C VAL A 19 -6.13 -5.53 7.18
N ARG A 20 -5.20 -6.46 7.45
CA ARG A 20 -5.17 -7.22 8.72
C ARG A 20 -4.97 -6.33 9.95
N GLU A 21 -4.30 -5.19 9.77
CA GLU A 21 -4.10 -4.16 10.79
C GLU A 21 -5.21 -3.09 10.77
N GLY A 22 -6.29 -3.30 10.01
CA GLY A 22 -7.42 -2.38 9.91
C GLY A 22 -7.19 -1.16 9.03
N VAL A 23 -6.11 -1.14 8.24
CA VAL A 23 -5.76 -0.02 7.35
C VAL A 23 -5.99 -0.42 5.90
N VAL A 24 -6.76 0.38 5.16
CA VAL A 24 -6.94 0.20 3.70
C VAL A 24 -6.10 1.27 2.98
N PRO A 25 -4.91 0.91 2.45
CA PRO A 25 -3.99 1.90 1.88
C PRO A 25 -4.43 2.40 0.49
N GLY A 26 -5.28 1.65 -0.20
CA GLY A 26 -5.66 1.89 -1.58
C GLY A 26 -6.04 0.61 -2.30
N LEU A 27 -5.86 0.59 -3.63
CA LEU A 27 -6.18 -0.53 -4.51
C LEU A 27 -4.91 -1.07 -5.17
N SER A 28 -4.64 -2.35 -4.94
CA SER A 28 -3.64 -3.08 -5.74
C SER A 28 -4.09 -3.14 -7.20
N LEU A 29 -3.20 -2.80 -8.14
CA LEU A 29 -3.47 -2.88 -9.57
C LEU A 29 -3.00 -4.21 -10.18
N ALA A 30 -2.59 -5.19 -9.38
CA ALA A 30 -2.13 -6.50 -9.85
C ALA A 30 -3.18 -7.21 -10.73
N PHE A 31 -4.48 -6.97 -10.48
CA PHE A 31 -5.58 -7.49 -11.31
C PHE A 31 -5.54 -7.01 -12.78
N MET A 32 -4.77 -5.96 -13.10
CA MET A 32 -4.58 -5.45 -14.45
C MET A 32 -3.50 -6.20 -15.23
N GLY A 33 -2.75 -7.12 -14.60
CA GLY A 33 -1.74 -7.97 -15.20
C GLY A 33 -0.36 -7.86 -14.54
N GLU A 34 0.55 -8.76 -14.91
CA GLU A 34 1.88 -8.93 -14.28
C GLU A 34 2.72 -7.65 -14.24
N ARG A 35 2.61 -6.80 -15.27
CA ARG A 35 3.27 -5.48 -15.30
C ARG A 35 2.88 -4.57 -14.13
N PHE A 36 1.70 -4.77 -13.54
CA PHE A 36 1.17 -3.96 -12.44
C PHE A 36 1.23 -4.69 -11.09
N ALA A 37 1.92 -5.84 -11.00
CA ALA A 37 2.03 -6.62 -9.77
C ALA A 37 2.58 -5.81 -8.57
N HIS A 38 3.37 -4.78 -8.85
CA HIS A 38 3.99 -3.88 -7.86
C HIS A 38 3.33 -2.48 -7.82
N SER A 39 2.17 -2.28 -8.45
CA SER A 39 1.53 -0.97 -8.56
C SER A 39 0.36 -0.84 -7.57
N LEU A 40 0.42 0.18 -6.71
CA LEU A 40 -0.64 0.53 -5.74
C LEU A 40 -1.24 1.89 -6.10
N LEU A 41 -2.56 1.95 -6.28
CA LEU A 41 -3.32 3.18 -6.48
C LEU A 41 -3.78 3.73 -5.12
N ILE A 42 -3.41 4.97 -4.80
CA ILE A 42 -3.81 5.65 -3.55
C ILE A 42 -4.58 6.93 -3.88
N ASN A 43 -5.70 7.13 -3.18
CA ASN A 43 -6.44 8.38 -3.19
C ASN A 43 -5.74 9.41 -2.31
N VAL A 44 -5.01 10.35 -2.92
CA VAL A 44 -4.25 11.40 -2.20
C VAL A 44 -5.11 12.60 -1.78
N THR A 45 -6.39 12.61 -2.13
CA THR A 45 -7.35 13.63 -1.65
C THR A 45 -8.17 13.18 -0.46
N GLU A 46 -8.01 11.94 -0.02
CA GLU A 46 -8.65 11.49 1.21
C GLU A 46 -8.04 12.22 2.41
N THR A 47 -8.89 12.82 3.25
CA THR A 47 -8.43 13.53 4.43
C THR A 47 -7.98 12.53 5.49
N LYS A 48 -6.68 12.44 5.70
CA LYS A 48 -6.05 11.67 6.78
C LYS A 48 -5.39 12.63 7.77
N THR A 49 -5.43 12.28 9.05
CA THR A 49 -4.67 13.02 10.07
C THR A 49 -3.17 12.75 9.92
N GLU A 50 -2.32 13.56 10.54
CA GLU A 50 -0.88 13.29 10.59
C GLU A 50 -0.57 11.93 11.26
N GLU A 51 -1.36 11.55 12.25
CA GLU A 51 -1.26 10.26 12.94
C GLU A 51 -1.62 9.10 11.99
N ASP A 52 -2.71 9.22 11.23
CA ASP A 52 -3.09 8.21 10.23
C ASP A 52 -1.98 8.02 9.19
N ILE A 53 -1.37 9.12 8.73
CA ILE A 53 -0.27 9.08 7.77
C ILE A 53 0.96 8.41 8.38
N ALA A 54 1.32 8.77 9.62
CA ALA A 54 2.46 8.17 10.32
C ALA A 54 2.26 6.67 10.54
N ASN A 55 1.06 6.25 10.96
CA ASN A 55 0.70 4.85 11.14
C ASN A 55 0.76 4.08 9.82
N LEU A 56 0.20 4.65 8.73
CA LEU A 56 0.27 4.07 7.39
C LEU A 56 1.73 3.86 6.96
N VAL A 57 2.58 4.87 7.10
CA VAL A 57 4.00 4.79 6.71
C VAL A 57 4.74 3.73 7.53
N ALA A 58 4.52 3.69 8.85
CA ALA A 58 5.15 2.70 9.73
C ALA A 58 4.77 1.26 9.35
N LEU A 59 3.49 1.01 9.06
CA LEU A 59 2.99 -0.29 8.61
C LEU A 59 3.57 -0.67 7.25
N MET A 60 3.56 0.23 6.27
CA MET A 60 4.15 -0.05 4.96
C MET A 60 5.65 -0.42 5.08
N GLN A 61 6.39 0.28 5.94
CA GLN A 61 7.80 -0.03 6.19
C GLN A 61 8.01 -1.39 6.86
N SER A 62 7.13 -1.81 7.77
CA SER A 62 7.23 -3.13 8.42
C SER A 62 7.01 -4.25 7.40
N VAL A 63 6.03 -4.09 6.51
CA VAL A 63 5.74 -5.07 5.43
C VAL A 63 6.92 -5.18 4.48
N VAL A 64 7.48 -4.05 4.02
CA VAL A 64 8.65 -4.08 3.13
C VAL A 64 9.83 -4.82 3.77
N LYS A 65 10.07 -4.64 5.08
CA LYS A 65 11.14 -5.35 5.79
C LYS A 65 10.86 -6.84 5.93
N ALA A 66 9.61 -7.23 6.13
CA ALA A 66 9.22 -8.64 6.29
C ALA A 66 9.32 -9.42 4.98
N GLU A 67 8.92 -8.82 3.86
CA GLU A 67 8.98 -9.46 2.53
C GLU A 67 10.39 -9.47 1.92
N ALA A 68 11.30 -8.64 2.42
CA ALA A 68 12.70 -8.61 1.99
C ALA A 68 13.61 -9.61 2.74
N ALA A 69 13.09 -10.29 3.77
CA ALA A 69 13.81 -11.24 4.62
C ALA A 69 13.58 -12.70 4.18
#